data_AF-R6GUY8-F1
#
_entry.id   AF-R6GUY8-F1
#
_cell.length_a   1.000
_cell.length_b   1.000
_cell.length_c   1.000
_cell.angle_alpha   90.00
_cell.angle_beta   90.00
_cell.angle_gamma   90.00
#
_symmetry.space_group_name_H-M   'P 1'
#
loop_
_entity.id
_entity.type
_entity.pdbx_description
1 polymer ?
#
loop_
_entity_poly.entity_id
_entity_poly.type
_entity_poly.pdbx_seq_one_letter_code
_entity_poly.pdbx_strand_id
1 'polypeptide(L)'
;MSGGYGYVTSTSPLEITVDQKKILTEAQLILTDAVRDYAVEMTTLPDFHETEEISGGAGDASFAPHKHRYQGKKKWMVHNALQMGEKVILLRCDGGQQYIVLGRWEARI
;
A
#
# COMPACT_ATOMS: atom_id res chain seq x y z
N MET A 1 -12.67 13.94 -19.38
CA MET A 1 -11.59 13.05 -18.92
C MET A 1 -11.89 11.65 -19.44
N SER A 2 -10.92 10.96 -20.06
CA SER A 2 -11.08 9.57 -20.52
C SER A 2 -10.29 8.65 -19.59
N GLY A 3 -10.91 7.57 -19.13
CA GLY A 3 -10.23 6.50 -18.38
C GLY A 3 -9.55 5.51 -19.32
N GLY A 4 -8.48 4.86 -18.85
CA GLY A 4 -7.78 3.80 -19.57
C GLY A 4 -7.11 2.81 -18.61
N TYR A 5 -6.48 1.77 -19.14
CA TYR A 5 -5.69 0.83 -18.37
C TYR A 5 -4.24 0.79 -18.85
N GLY A 6 -3.34 0.42 -17.95
CA GLY A 6 -1.92 0.25 -18.24
C GLY A 6 -1.34 -0.97 -17.55
N TYR A 7 -0.13 -1.36 -17.96
CA TYR A 7 0.62 -2.48 -17.38
C TYR A 7 1.96 -1.98 -16.86
N VAL A 8 2.31 -2.35 -15.63
CA VAL A 8 3.59 -2.00 -15.02
C VAL A 8 4.70 -2.83 -15.66
N THR A 9 5.64 -2.17 -16.33
CA THR A 9 6.75 -2.82 -17.05
C THR A 9 8.08 -2.73 -16.30
N SER A 10 8.23 -1.76 -15.40
CA SER A 10 9.38 -1.61 -14.50
C SER A 10 8.94 -0.94 -13.20
N THR A 11 9.64 -1.21 -12.10
CA THR A 11 9.38 -0.63 -10.75
C THR A 11 10.51 0.26 -10.25
N SER A 12 11.68 0.25 -10.90
CA SER A 12 12.82 1.11 -10.55
C SER A 12 13.69 1.38 -11.80
N PRO A 13 13.45 2.47 -12.55
CA PRO A 13 12.38 3.46 -12.34
C PRO A 13 10.99 2.89 -12.68
N LEU A 14 9.93 3.47 -12.11
CA LEU A 14 8.55 3.05 -12.42
C LEU A 14 8.18 3.41 -13.86
N GLU A 15 7.71 2.39 -14.60
CA GLU A 15 7.21 2.53 -15.95
C GLU A 15 5.87 1.82 -16.12
N ILE A 16 4.94 2.48 -16.81
CA ILE A 16 3.62 1.94 -17.13
C ILE A 16 3.36 2.08 -18.64
N THR A 17 3.13 0.97 -19.31
CA THR A 17 2.76 0.96 -20.73
C THR A 17 1.25 1.07 -20.90
N VAL A 18 0.82 2.01 -21.75
CA VAL A 18 -0.57 2.22 -22.17
C VAL A 18 -0.69 2.11 -23.69
N ASP A 19 -1.89 1.76 -24.18
CA ASP A 19 -2.23 1.67 -25.61
C ASP A 19 -1.20 0.84 -26.42
N GLN A 20 -0.59 -0.17 -25.78
CA GLN A 20 0.43 -1.07 -26.32
C GLN A 20 1.73 -0.42 -26.83
N LYS A 21 1.90 0.91 -26.74
CA LYS A 21 3.07 1.62 -27.30
C LYS A 21 3.56 2.81 -26.49
N LYS A 22 2.71 3.46 -25.69
CA LYS A 22 3.09 4.65 -24.94
C LYS A 22 3.60 4.23 -23.56
N ILE A 23 4.87 4.53 -23.29
CA ILE A 23 5.48 4.34 -21.98
C ILE A 23 5.30 5.63 -21.18
N LEU A 24 4.78 5.50 -19.96
CA LEU A 24 4.70 6.58 -18.97
C LEU A 24 5.80 6.37 -17.94
N THR A 25 6.62 7.38 -17.71
CA THR A 25 7.65 7.38 -16.66
C THR A 25 7.13 8.05 -15.39
N GLU A 26 7.85 7.92 -14.28
CA GLU A 26 7.55 8.57 -12.99
C GLU A 26 7.16 10.05 -13.10
N ALA A 27 7.82 10.81 -13.97
CA ALA A 27 7.55 12.23 -14.17
C ALA A 27 6.13 12.52 -14.70
N GLN A 28 5.48 11.52 -15.33
CA GLN A 28 4.14 11.61 -15.91
C GLN A 28 3.06 10.98 -15.02
N LEU A 29 3.45 10.34 -13.91
CA LEU A 29 2.57 9.55 -13.07
C LEU A 29 2.30 10.24 -11.74
N ILE A 30 1.02 10.39 -11.41
CA ILE A 30 0.56 10.82 -10.09
C ILE A 30 0.03 9.57 -9.38
N LEU A 31 0.75 9.12 -8.36
CA LEU A 31 0.40 7.91 -7.59
C LEU A 31 -0.52 8.25 -6.42
N THR A 32 -1.61 7.51 -6.29
CA THR A 32 -2.47 7.54 -5.09
C THR A 32 -1.97 6.55 -4.04
N ASP A 33 -2.45 6.66 -2.80
CA ASP A 33 -2.15 5.71 -1.71
C ASP A 33 -2.61 4.27 -2.04
N ALA A 34 -3.49 4.10 -3.04
CA ALA A 34 -3.91 2.80 -3.54
C ALA A 34 -2.80 2.03 -4.26
N VAL A 35 -1.68 2.67 -4.63
CA VAL A 35 -0.63 2.08 -5.48
C VAL A 35 0.81 2.50 -5.09
N ARG A 36 1.01 3.16 -3.95
CA ARG A 36 2.33 3.53 -3.43
C ARG A 36 2.49 3.09 -1.99
N ASP A 37 3.72 2.93 -1.54
CA ASP A 37 3.99 2.81 -0.10
C ASP A 37 3.68 4.14 0.59
N TYR A 38 2.96 4.08 1.72
CA TYR A 38 2.62 5.26 2.49
C TYR A 38 2.55 4.96 3.99
N ALA A 39 2.93 5.96 4.79
CA ALA A 39 2.74 5.90 6.22
C ALA A 39 1.34 6.41 6.58
N VAL A 40 0.63 5.67 7.41
CA VAL A 40 -0.69 6.03 7.94
C VAL A 40 -0.66 6.07 9.45
N GLU A 41 -1.41 6.98 10.05
CA GLU A 41 -1.66 6.94 11.49
C GLU A 41 -3.08 6.47 11.74
N MET A 42 -3.21 5.41 12.54
CA MET A 42 -4.50 4.78 12.87
C MET A 42 -4.67 4.74 14.39
N THR A 43 -5.91 4.89 14.85
CA THR A 43 -6.23 4.75 16.27
C THR A 43 -6.76 3.36 16.54
N THR A 44 -6.12 2.63 17.44
CA THR A 44 -6.64 1.35 17.90
C THR A 44 -7.78 1.59 18.87
N LEU A 45 -8.95 1.02 18.57
CA LEU A 45 -10.13 1.15 19.43
C LEU A 45 -9.91 0.36 20.73
N PRO A 46 -10.33 0.93 21.89
CA PRO A 46 -9.89 0.50 23.21
C PRO A 46 -10.27 -0.94 23.59
N ASP A 47 -11.35 -1.49 23.04
CA ASP A 47 -11.95 -2.73 23.58
C ASP A 47 -11.56 -4.02 22.84
N PHE A 48 -10.65 -3.96 21.86
CA PHE A 48 -10.50 -5.06 20.91
C PHE A 48 -9.06 -5.54 20.64
N HIS A 49 -8.03 -4.96 21.29
CA HIS A 49 -6.64 -5.24 20.90
C HIS A 49 -5.72 -5.46 22.10
N GLU A 50 -5.34 -6.71 22.29
CA GLU A 50 -4.31 -7.17 23.22
C GLU A 50 -3.33 -8.08 22.46
N THR A 51 -2.10 -8.18 22.95
CA THR A 51 -1.14 -9.18 22.43
C THR A 51 -1.55 -10.59 22.83
N GLU A 52 -0.94 -11.60 22.21
CA GLU A 52 -1.03 -12.98 22.68
C GLU A 52 -0.45 -13.13 24.10
N GLU A 53 -0.94 -14.12 24.86
CA GLU A 53 -0.36 -14.48 26.15
C GLU A 53 0.98 -15.20 25.94
N ILE A 54 2.06 -14.57 26.37
CA ILE A 54 3.41 -15.13 26.28
C ILE A 54 4.04 -15.13 27.67
N SER A 55 4.67 -16.26 28.03
CA SER A 55 5.50 -16.38 29.22
C SER A 55 6.90 -15.81 28.96
N GLY A 56 7.46 -15.15 29.97
CA GLY A 56 8.83 -14.62 29.94
C GLY A 56 9.93 -15.63 30.29
N GLY A 57 9.60 -16.91 30.55
CA GLY A 57 10.56 -17.91 31.03
C GLY A 57 9.92 -19.04 31.87
N ALA A 58 10.75 -19.87 32.51
CA ALA A 58 10.29 -20.99 33.31
C ALA A 58 10.75 -20.90 34.78
N GLY A 59 9.93 -21.43 35.69
CA GLY A 59 10.33 -21.71 37.08
C GLY A 59 10.02 -20.63 38.13
N ASP A 60 9.57 -19.44 37.71
CA ASP A 60 9.14 -18.36 38.62
C ASP A 60 7.75 -17.85 38.24
N ALA A 61 6.94 -17.50 39.25
CA ALA A 61 5.61 -16.90 39.06
C ALA A 61 5.67 -15.55 38.33
N SER A 62 6.80 -14.83 38.42
CA SER A 62 7.03 -13.60 37.65
C SER A 62 7.07 -13.82 36.13
N PHE A 63 7.21 -15.07 35.68
CA PHE A 63 7.19 -15.42 34.25
C PHE A 63 5.83 -15.91 33.77
N ALA A 64 4.77 -15.78 34.58
CA ALA A 64 3.42 -16.15 34.18
C ALA A 64 3.03 -15.48 32.85
N PRO A 65 2.30 -16.20 31.97
CA PRO A 65 1.80 -15.62 30.73
C PRO A 65 0.99 -14.36 31.01
N HIS A 66 1.24 -13.32 30.22
CA HIS A 66 0.48 -12.08 30.27
C HIS A 66 0.37 -11.48 28.87
N LYS A 67 -0.53 -10.51 28.75
CA LYS A 67 -0.80 -9.77 27.52
C LYS A 67 -0.68 -8.28 27.76
N HIS A 68 -0.32 -7.56 26.71
CA HIS A 68 -0.24 -6.11 26.72
C HIS A 68 -1.40 -5.51 25.94
N ARG A 69 -1.97 -4.45 26.50
CA ARG A 69 -2.99 -3.63 25.87
C ARG A 69 -2.37 -2.80 24.76
N TYR A 70 -2.88 -2.95 23.53
CA TYR A 70 -2.41 -2.20 22.37
C TYR A 70 -3.45 -1.13 22.02
N GLN A 71 -3.24 0.10 22.51
CA GLN A 71 -4.21 1.20 22.40
C GLN A 71 -3.58 2.50 21.89
N GLY A 72 -4.44 3.40 21.43
CA GLY A 72 -4.09 4.78 21.05
C GLY A 72 -3.71 4.94 19.58
N LYS A 73 -3.16 6.10 19.25
CA LYS A 73 -2.72 6.44 17.89
C LYS A 73 -1.37 5.77 17.59
N LYS A 74 -1.30 5.06 16.48
CA LYS A 74 -0.14 4.27 16.04
C LYS A 74 0.18 4.60 14.60
N LYS A 75 1.47 4.65 14.28
CA LYS A 75 1.96 4.84 12.91
C LYS A 75 2.25 3.49 12.29
N TRP A 76 1.74 3.28 11.09
CA TRP A 76 1.91 2.07 10.29
C TRP A 76 2.50 2.43 8.93
N MET A 77 3.30 1.51 8.38
CA MET A 77 3.68 1.56 6.97
C MET A 77 2.78 0.61 6.19
N VAL A 78 2.12 1.12 5.17
CA VAL A 78 1.34 0.31 4.23
C VAL A 78 2.21 0.07 3.00
N HIS A 79 2.57 -1.19 2.76
CA HIS A 79 3.37 -1.61 1.61
C HIS A 79 2.46 -1.90 0.41
N ASN A 80 2.23 -0.88 -0.40
CA ASN A 80 1.27 -0.90 -1.50
C ASN A 80 1.86 -0.40 -2.83
N ALA A 81 3.17 -0.24 -2.92
CA ALA A 81 3.88 0.07 -4.17
C ALA A 81 3.58 -0.96 -5.27
N LEU A 82 3.48 -0.46 -6.50
CA LEU A 82 3.24 -1.27 -7.69
C LEU A 82 4.33 -2.32 -7.91
N GLN A 83 3.92 -3.46 -8.48
CA GLN A 83 4.81 -4.56 -8.86
C GLN A 83 4.77 -4.77 -10.37
N MET A 84 5.85 -5.31 -10.92
CA MET A 84 5.94 -5.65 -12.34
C MET A 84 4.80 -6.60 -12.74
N GLY A 85 4.18 -6.33 -13.89
CA GLY A 85 3.06 -7.10 -14.42
C GLY A 85 1.69 -6.70 -13.88
N GLU A 86 1.60 -5.84 -12.85
CA GLU A 86 0.31 -5.38 -12.36
C GLU A 86 -0.41 -4.53 -13.43
N LYS A 87 -1.72 -4.76 -13.57
CA LYS A 87 -2.60 -3.96 -14.41
C LYS A 87 -3.26 -2.86 -13.59
N VAL A 88 -3.20 -1.63 -14.07
CA VAL A 88 -3.69 -0.44 -13.36
C VAL A 88 -4.76 0.32 -14.12
N ILE A 89 -5.58 1.08 -13.38
CA ILE A 89 -6.57 2.01 -13.91
C ILE A 89 -5.97 3.42 -13.89
N LEU A 90 -6.04 4.10 -15.03
CA LEU A 90 -5.44 5.41 -15.26
C LEU A 90 -6.50 6.44 -15.63
N LEU A 91 -6.37 7.64 -15.06
CA LEU A 91 -7.12 8.83 -15.48
C LEU A 91 -6.18 9.80 -16.19
N ARG A 92 -6.46 10.08 -17.46
CA ARG A 92 -5.70 11.07 -18.23
C ARG A 92 -6.06 12.48 -17.78
N CYS A 93 -5.06 13.29 -17.42
CA CYS A 93 -5.21 14.69 -17.03
C CYS A 93 -4.20 15.58 -17.77
N ASP A 94 -4.27 16.91 -17.57
CA ASP A 94 -3.37 17.90 -18.19
C ASP A 94 -3.14 17.69 -19.70
N GLY A 95 -4.23 17.56 -20.48
CA GLY A 95 -4.16 17.31 -21.92
C GLY A 95 -3.51 15.97 -22.33
N GLY A 96 -3.13 15.10 -21.39
CA GLY A 96 -2.41 13.85 -21.64
C GLY A 96 -0.92 13.86 -21.36
N GLN A 97 -0.43 14.92 -20.72
CA GLN A 97 0.95 14.97 -20.21
C GLN A 97 1.09 14.18 -18.90
N GLN A 98 0.05 14.20 -18.06
CA GLN A 98 0.01 13.57 -16.74
C GLN A 98 -1.10 12.51 -16.64
N TYR A 99 -0.87 11.50 -15.81
CA TYR A 99 -1.81 10.40 -15.57
C TYR A 99 -1.90 10.08 -14.08
N ILE A 100 -3.12 10.05 -13.55
CA ILE A 100 -3.37 9.62 -12.17
C ILE A 100 -3.57 8.11 -12.17
N VAL A 101 -2.78 7.40 -11.37
CA VAL A 101 -2.93 5.95 -11.14
C VAL A 101 -3.92 5.75 -10.00
N LEU A 102 -5.16 5.39 -10.35
CA LEU A 102 -6.27 5.32 -9.39
C LEU A 102 -6.23 4.07 -8.52
N GLY A 103 -5.72 2.97 -9.05
CA GLY A 103 -5.76 1.67 -8.40
C GLY A 103 -5.38 0.55 -9.35
N ARG A 104 -5.39 -0.67 -8.82
CA ARG A 104 -5.21 -1.89 -9.60
C ARG A 104 -6.52 -2.29 -10.26
N TRP A 105 -6.43 -2.90 -11.43
CA TRP A 105 -7.57 -3.54 -12.08
C TRP A 105 -8.01 -4.81 -11.33
N GLU A 106 -7.04 -5.52 -10.75
CA GLU A 106 -7.25 -6.78 -10.04
C GLU A 106 -6.84 -6.64 -8.57
N ALA A 107 -7.55 -7.34 -7.68
CA ALA A 107 -7.18 -7.41 -6.28
C ALA A 107 -5.88 -8.22 -6.09
N ARG A 108 -5.06 -7.83 -5.11
CA ARG A 108 -3.96 -8.69 -4.64
C ARG A 108 -4.55 -9.88 -3.87
N ILE A 109 -3.92 -11.04 -4.02
CA ILE A 109 -4.14 -12.23 -3.19
C ILE A 109 -3.21 -12.14 -1.98
#